data_AF-A0A1G1C1V6-F1
#
_entry.id   AF-A0A1G1C1V6-F1
#
_cell.length_a   1.000
_cell.length_b   1.000
_cell.length_c   1.000
_cell.angle_alpha   90.00
_cell.angle_beta   90.00
_cell.angle_gamma   90.00
#
_symmetry.space_group_name_H-M   'P 1'
#
loop_
_entity.id
_entity.type
_entity.pdbx_description
1 polymer ?
#
loop_
_entity_poly.entity_id
_entity_poly.type
_entity_poly.pdbx_seq_one_letter_code
_entity_poly.pdbx_strand_id
1 'polypeptide(L)'
;MAKIPKGLKKVKIQPVKPWFANKIAEARKLSEHQAARAARRWGAPAGVAIMTLIIFGSLFTSKDNFQKVKDNLLKNPDDFQSQITMAETLLANNQFEEAEKVLLLAESQVKQTNGQILGKQTNLKLEELWQKKFYSDPNDIEKLIMAWEKIIEEKPGYRDGYLQLAYLYYQLYENEKTEEYLKKAIELDPNYQPARALKQLIQ
;
A
#
# COMPACT_ATOMS: atom_id res chain seq x y z
N MET A 1 42.21 -9.33 -20.45
CA MET A 1 42.09 -8.49 -19.23
C MET A 1 41.30 -7.23 -19.60
N ALA A 2 40.00 -7.19 -19.32
CA ALA A 2 39.14 -6.06 -19.66
C ALA A 2 39.22 -4.97 -18.58
N LYS A 3 39.53 -3.73 -18.97
CA LYS A 3 39.60 -2.56 -18.08
C LYS A 3 38.19 -2.08 -17.74
N ILE A 4 37.87 -2.03 -16.46
CA ILE A 4 36.67 -1.37 -15.93
C ILE A 4 36.93 0.16 -15.91
N PRO A 5 36.08 1.00 -16.53
CA PRO A 5 36.24 2.44 -16.46
C PRO A 5 35.91 2.97 -15.06
N LYS A 6 36.88 3.67 -14.46
CA LYS A 6 36.76 4.40 -13.19
C LYS A 6 35.99 5.71 -13.43
N GLY A 7 34.81 5.85 -12.83
CA GLY A 7 34.06 7.11 -12.92
C GLY A 7 32.65 7.11 -12.34
N LEU A 8 32.38 6.41 -11.24
CA LEU A 8 31.11 6.57 -10.52
C LEU A 8 31.25 7.74 -9.54
N LYS A 9 30.76 8.93 -9.92
CA LYS A 9 30.53 10.01 -8.96
C LYS A 9 29.48 9.52 -7.95
N LYS A 10 29.84 9.47 -6.66
CA LYS A 10 28.90 9.20 -5.58
C LYS A 10 27.87 10.33 -5.54
N VAL A 11 26.69 10.09 -6.10
CA VAL A 11 25.52 10.95 -5.91
C VAL A 11 25.11 10.80 -4.44
N LYS A 12 25.15 11.89 -3.68
CA LYS A 12 24.64 11.93 -2.31
C LYS A 12 23.12 11.83 -2.40
N ILE A 13 22.58 10.63 -2.12
CA ILE A 13 21.13 10.43 -1.97
C ILE A 13 20.73 11.21 -0.71
N GLN A 14 19.92 12.26 -0.89
CA GLN A 14 19.29 12.94 0.24
C GLN A 14 18.17 12.04 0.76
N PRO A 15 18.03 11.83 2.08
CA PRO A 15 16.91 11.06 2.61
C PRO A 15 15.60 11.76 2.24
N VAL A 16 14.78 11.09 1.44
CA VAL A 16 13.43 11.54 1.10
C VAL A 16 12.63 11.53 2.39
N LYS A 17 12.25 12.71 2.90
CA LYS A 17 11.39 12.81 4.07
C LYS A 17 10.02 12.20 3.71
N PRO A 18 9.44 11.35 4.57
CA PRO A 18 8.11 10.79 4.32
C PRO A 18 7.12 11.93 4.08
N TRP A 19 6.35 11.87 2.99
CA TRP A 19 5.44 12.96 2.58
C TRP A 19 4.36 13.22 3.65
N PHE A 20 3.97 12.17 4.39
CA PHE A 20 3.05 12.27 5.51
C PHE A 20 3.66 12.95 6.74
N ALA A 21 4.99 13.08 6.87
CA ALA A 21 5.58 13.77 8.02
C ALA A 21 5.13 15.23 8.09
N ASN A 22 5.02 15.89 6.93
CA ASN A 22 4.48 17.24 6.84
C ASN A 22 2.96 17.25 6.98
N LYS A 23 2.24 16.35 6.31
CA LYS A 23 0.76 16.30 6.39
C LYS A 23 0.25 15.91 7.78
N ILE A 24 0.96 15.07 8.54
CA ILE A 24 0.64 14.74 9.94
C ILE A 24 0.89 15.96 10.82
N ALA A 25 2.01 16.68 10.63
CA ALA A 25 2.29 17.90 11.37
C ALA A 25 1.27 19.01 11.06
N GLU A 26 0.83 19.11 9.80
CA GLU A 26 -0.16 20.06 9.33
C GLU A 26 -1.58 19.68 9.79
N ALA A 27 -1.96 18.41 9.72
CA ALA A 27 -3.20 17.89 10.28
C ALA A 27 -3.27 18.07 11.80
N ARG A 28 -2.14 17.92 12.51
CA ARG A 28 -2.04 18.20 13.95
C ARG A 28 -2.23 19.68 14.27
N LYS A 29 -1.60 20.57 13.50
CA LYS A 29 -1.79 22.02 13.64
C LYS A 29 -3.20 22.48 13.25
N LEU A 30 -3.78 21.90 12.20
CA LEU A 30 -5.12 22.21 11.72
C LEU A 30 -6.18 21.72 12.71
N SER A 31 -6.02 20.52 13.26
CA SER A 31 -6.92 19.98 14.29
C SER A 31 -6.85 20.80 15.57
N GLU A 32 -5.68 21.25 16.01
CA GLU A 32 -5.53 22.17 17.15
C GLU A 32 -6.23 23.51 16.89
N HIS A 33 -6.04 24.13 15.72
CA HIS A 33 -6.65 25.41 15.37
C HIS A 33 -8.17 25.34 15.11
N GLN A 34 -8.65 24.21 14.57
CA GLN A 34 -10.07 23.96 14.34
C GLN A 34 -10.77 23.56 15.63
N ALA A 35 -10.16 22.71 16.47
CA ALA A 35 -10.65 22.40 17.81
C ALA A 35 -10.76 23.68 18.66
N ALA A 36 -9.76 24.56 18.61
CA ALA A 36 -9.79 25.83 19.33
C ALA A 36 -10.88 26.81 18.84
N ARG A 37 -11.20 26.80 17.53
CA ARG A 37 -12.29 27.63 16.96
C ARG A 37 -13.67 27.01 17.14
N ALA A 38 -13.78 25.68 17.04
CA ALA A 38 -15.01 24.94 17.29
C ALA A 38 -15.42 25.02 18.77
N ALA A 39 -14.45 24.92 19.70
CA ALA A 39 -14.66 25.05 21.14
C ALA A 39 -15.17 26.43 21.58
N ARG A 40 -14.94 27.49 20.79
CA ARG A 40 -15.49 28.83 21.05
C ARG A 40 -16.92 29.01 20.53
N ARG A 41 -17.32 28.27 19.50
CA ARG A 41 -18.59 28.48 18.78
C ARG A 41 -19.70 27.55 19.24
N TRP A 42 -19.33 26.39 19.77
CA TRP A 42 -20.23 25.43 20.39
C TRP A 42 -19.58 25.07 21.72
N GLY A 43 -20.30 25.26 22.82
CA GLY A 43 -19.84 24.73 24.11
C GLY A 43 -19.41 23.28 23.91
N ALA A 44 -18.31 22.91 24.57
CA ALA A 44 -17.56 21.66 24.38
C ALA A 44 -18.33 20.33 24.15
N PRO A 45 -19.59 20.07 24.61
CA PRO A 45 -20.18 18.73 24.47
C PRO A 45 -20.46 18.22 23.04
N ALA A 46 -20.83 19.06 22.07
CA ALA A 46 -21.33 18.54 20.78
C ALA A 46 -20.21 17.94 19.88
N GLY A 47 -19.05 18.59 19.81
CA GLY A 47 -17.91 18.08 19.04
C GLY A 47 -17.29 16.83 19.66
N VAL A 48 -17.26 16.76 21.00
CA VAL A 48 -16.82 15.58 21.74
C VAL A 48 -17.80 14.42 21.54
N ALA A 49 -19.11 14.68 21.47
CA ALA A 49 -20.12 13.65 21.18
C ALA A 49 -19.94 13.03 19.79
N ILE A 50 -19.66 13.83 18.76
CA ILE A 50 -19.43 13.32 17.41
C ILE A 50 -18.11 12.53 17.34
N MET A 51 -17.04 13.04 17.97
CA MET A 51 -15.75 12.33 18.05
C MET A 51 -15.88 11.01 18.81
N THR A 52 -16.60 11.01 19.94
CA THR A 52 -16.86 9.78 20.69
C THR A 52 -17.74 8.81 19.90
N LEU A 53 -18.74 9.27 19.14
CA LEU A 53 -19.54 8.41 18.26
C LEU A 53 -18.74 7.84 17.08
N ILE A 54 -17.79 8.59 16.52
CA ILE A 54 -16.88 8.08 15.48
C ILE A 54 -15.92 7.05 16.06
N ILE A 55 -15.37 7.31 17.26
CA ILE A 55 -14.48 6.38 17.97
C ILE A 55 -15.24 5.14 18.47
N PHE A 56 -16.48 5.29 18.94
CA PHE A 56 -17.32 4.15 19.37
C PHE A 56 -17.88 3.38 18.17
N GLY A 57 -18.23 4.06 17.08
CA GLY A 57 -18.65 3.45 15.83
C GLY A 57 -17.54 2.59 15.23
N SER A 58 -16.30 3.07 15.25
CA SER A 58 -15.14 2.30 14.79
C SER A 58 -14.78 1.11 15.71
N LEU A 59 -15.18 1.14 16.98
CA LEU A 59 -15.04 -0.01 17.90
C LEU A 59 -16.07 -1.12 17.64
N PHE A 60 -17.20 -0.81 17.00
CA PHE A 60 -18.30 -1.76 16.79
C PHE A 60 -18.31 -2.41 15.40
N THR A 61 -17.67 -1.79 14.40
CA THR A 61 -17.54 -2.39 13.06
C THR A 61 -16.21 -3.11 12.90
N SER A 62 -16.25 -4.42 12.60
CA SER A 62 -15.14 -5.28 12.09
C SER A 62 -14.44 -6.27 13.05
N LYS A 63 -14.87 -6.44 14.31
CA LYS A 63 -14.28 -7.53 15.15
C LYS A 63 -14.82 -8.93 14.85
N ASP A 64 -16.04 -9.05 14.32
CA ASP A 64 -16.74 -10.34 14.25
C ASP A 64 -16.11 -11.32 13.23
N ASN A 65 -15.73 -10.84 12.05
CA ASN A 65 -15.08 -11.66 11.02
C ASN A 65 -13.64 -12.06 11.40
N PHE A 66 -12.89 -11.15 12.03
CA PHE A 66 -11.51 -11.45 12.46
C PHE A 66 -11.47 -12.51 13.56
N GLN A 67 -12.35 -12.43 14.57
CA GLN A 67 -12.42 -13.46 15.61
C GLN A 67 -12.82 -14.81 15.02
N LYS A 68 -13.79 -14.84 14.11
CA LYS A 68 -14.21 -16.07 13.42
C LYS A 68 -13.06 -16.74 12.66
N VAL A 69 -12.23 -15.97 11.97
CA VAL A 69 -11.08 -16.49 11.23
C VAL A 69 -9.96 -16.95 12.18
N LYS A 70 -9.70 -16.19 13.25
CA LYS A 70 -8.75 -16.57 14.30
C LYS A 70 -9.16 -17.87 15.00
N ASP A 71 -10.44 -18.01 15.34
CA ASP A 71 -11.00 -19.22 15.96
C ASP A 71 -10.90 -20.43 15.02
N ASN A 72 -11.05 -20.22 13.71
CA ASN A 72 -10.87 -21.28 12.70
C ASN A 72 -9.40 -21.72 12.57
N LEU A 73 -8.44 -20.79 12.63
CA LEU A 73 -7.01 -21.12 12.62
C LEU A 73 -6.56 -21.82 13.91
N LEU A 74 -7.16 -21.46 15.06
CA LEU A 74 -6.92 -22.19 16.32
C LEU A 74 -7.44 -23.63 16.25
N LYS A 75 -8.48 -23.88 15.45
CA LYS A 75 -9.03 -25.22 15.22
C LYS A 75 -8.21 -26.02 14.20
N ASN A 76 -7.73 -25.38 13.13
CA ASN A 76 -6.95 -25.99 12.05
C ASN A 76 -5.79 -25.07 11.60
N PRO A 77 -4.68 -24.99 12.36
CA PRO A 77 -3.60 -24.04 12.07
C PRO A 77 -2.83 -24.33 10.76
N ASP A 78 -2.89 -25.59 10.30
CA ASP A 78 -2.17 -26.06 9.10
C ASP A 78 -3.03 -26.03 7.82
N ASP A 79 -4.26 -25.51 7.85
CA ASP A 79 -5.08 -25.40 6.64
C ASP A 79 -4.68 -24.18 5.79
N PHE A 80 -4.03 -24.44 4.66
CA PHE A 80 -3.62 -23.41 3.71
C PHE A 80 -4.79 -22.54 3.23
N GLN A 81 -5.97 -23.13 2.99
CA GLN A 81 -7.12 -22.37 2.49
C GLN A 81 -7.64 -21.38 3.54
N SER A 82 -7.63 -21.77 4.81
CA SER A 82 -7.93 -20.89 5.94
C SER A 82 -6.91 -19.75 6.04
N GLN A 83 -5.61 -20.04 5.85
CA GLN A 83 -4.55 -19.02 5.85
C GLN A 83 -4.75 -18.00 4.71
N ILE A 84 -5.09 -18.43 3.49
CA ILE A 84 -5.37 -17.54 2.36
C ILE A 84 -6.57 -16.63 2.63
N THR A 85 -7.68 -17.22 3.09
CA THR A 85 -8.90 -16.47 3.40
C THR A 85 -8.64 -15.45 4.52
N MET A 86 -7.78 -15.80 5.47
CA MET A 86 -7.34 -14.89 6.53
C MET A 86 -6.51 -13.74 5.99
N ALA A 87 -5.47 -14.02 5.20
CA ALA A 87 -4.65 -12.98 4.59
C ALA A 87 -5.51 -12.01 3.75
N GLU A 88 -6.48 -12.52 2.97
CA GLU A 88 -7.42 -11.69 2.23
C GLU A 88 -8.23 -10.76 3.12
N THR A 89 -8.76 -11.29 4.23
CA THR A 89 -9.56 -10.54 5.20
C THR A 89 -8.71 -9.49 5.90
N LEU A 90 -7.49 -9.83 6.29
CA LEU A 90 -6.55 -8.92 6.93
C LEU A 90 -6.17 -7.77 5.99
N LEU A 91 -5.86 -8.07 4.73
CA LEU A 91 -5.59 -7.05 3.71
C LEU A 91 -6.82 -6.15 3.47
N ALA A 92 -8.02 -6.71 3.42
CA ALA A 92 -9.26 -5.94 3.28
C ALA A 92 -9.52 -5.00 4.48
N ASN A 93 -9.01 -5.36 5.67
CA ASN A 93 -9.11 -4.57 6.89
C ASN A 93 -7.89 -3.66 7.14
N ASN A 94 -6.99 -3.51 6.16
CA ASN A 94 -5.73 -2.75 6.30
C ASN A 94 -4.80 -3.25 7.42
N GLN A 95 -4.92 -4.52 7.82
CA GLN A 95 -4.08 -5.18 8.83
C GLN A 95 -2.85 -5.81 8.15
N PHE A 96 -1.98 -4.96 7.60
CA PHE A 96 -0.90 -5.38 6.70
C PHE A 96 0.18 -6.22 7.40
N GLU A 97 0.54 -5.90 8.64
CA GLU A 97 1.56 -6.65 9.40
C GLU A 97 1.09 -8.06 9.75
N GLU A 98 -0.16 -8.22 10.18
CA GLU A 98 -0.74 -9.53 10.43
C GLU A 98 -0.90 -10.32 9.14
N ALA A 99 -1.35 -9.67 8.05
CA ALA A 99 -1.46 -10.30 6.75
C ALA A 99 -0.11 -10.87 6.30
N GLU A 100 0.97 -10.10 6.45
CA GLU A 100 2.33 -10.52 6.13
C GLU A 100 2.77 -11.76 6.92
N LYS A 101 2.50 -11.81 8.23
CA LYS A 101 2.82 -12.99 9.05
C LYS A 101 2.10 -14.25 8.54
N VAL A 102 0.82 -14.13 8.19
CA VAL A 102 0.02 -15.25 7.66
C VAL A 102 0.52 -15.66 6.28
N LEU A 103 0.88 -14.71 5.42
CA LEU A 103 1.43 -14.98 4.09
C LEU A 103 2.80 -15.69 4.17
N LEU A 104 3.66 -15.28 5.10
CA LEU A 104 4.95 -15.95 5.35
C LEU A 104 4.76 -17.39 5.85
N LEU A 105 3.77 -17.62 6.72
CA LEU A 105 3.42 -18.96 7.17
C LEU A 105 2.97 -19.83 6.00
N ALA A 106 2.04 -19.33 5.18
CA ALA A 106 1.52 -20.01 3.99
C ALA A 106 2.65 -20.32 2.99
N GLU A 107 3.56 -19.37 2.76
CA GLU A 107 4.73 -19.57 1.91
C GLU A 107 5.67 -20.65 2.46
N SER A 108 5.90 -20.67 3.78
CA SER A 108 6.75 -21.68 4.40
C SER A 108 6.18 -23.09 4.23
N GLN A 109 4.85 -23.24 4.32
CA GLN A 109 4.15 -24.51 4.14
C GLN A 109 4.21 -25.00 2.68
N VAL A 110 4.05 -24.09 1.72
CA VAL A 110 4.21 -24.39 0.29
C VAL A 110 5.63 -24.90 -0.01
N LYS A 111 6.66 -24.27 0.58
CA LYS A 111 8.05 -24.70 0.42
C LYS A 111 8.31 -26.08 1.03
N GLN A 112 7.72 -26.37 2.19
CA GLN A 112 7.89 -27.65 2.87
C GLN A 112 7.21 -28.83 2.16
N THR A 113 6.13 -28.59 1.42
CA THR A 113 5.37 -29.64 0.72
C THR A 113 5.90 -29.98 -0.69
N ASN A 114 7.11 -29.49 -1.05
CA ASN A 114 7.83 -29.81 -2.29
C ASN A 114 6.99 -29.69 -3.58
N GLY A 115 5.98 -28.81 -3.61
CA GLY A 115 5.13 -28.58 -4.78
C GLY A 115 4.27 -29.77 -5.24
N GLN A 116 4.34 -30.93 -4.57
CA GLN A 116 3.65 -32.15 -5.00
C GLN A 116 2.22 -32.25 -4.46
N ILE A 117 1.91 -31.60 -3.33
CA ILE A 117 0.58 -31.66 -2.69
C ILE A 117 -0.25 -30.39 -2.95
N LEU A 118 0.39 -29.23 -3.09
CA LEU A 118 -0.32 -27.95 -3.13
C LEU A 118 -0.58 -27.39 -4.55
N GLY A 119 0.07 -27.85 -5.62
CA GLY A 119 -0.32 -27.52 -7.00
C GLY A 119 -0.13 -26.06 -7.45
N LYS A 120 -0.26 -25.82 -8.77
CA LYS A 120 0.01 -24.53 -9.44
C LYS A 120 -0.89 -23.38 -8.96
N GLN A 121 -2.16 -23.66 -8.70
CA GLN A 121 -3.16 -22.66 -8.32
C GLN A 121 -2.84 -21.98 -6.99
N THR A 122 -2.24 -22.74 -6.08
CA THR A 122 -1.89 -22.31 -4.72
C THR A 122 -0.74 -21.31 -4.74
N ASN A 123 0.27 -21.57 -5.57
CA ASN A 123 1.37 -20.63 -5.80
C ASN A 123 0.85 -19.33 -6.43
N LEU A 124 -0.01 -19.43 -7.45
CA LEU A 124 -0.62 -18.25 -8.09
C LEU A 124 -1.42 -17.40 -7.09
N LYS A 125 -2.25 -18.05 -6.26
CA LYS A 125 -3.06 -17.33 -5.27
C LYS A 125 -2.20 -16.64 -4.22
N LEU A 126 -1.13 -17.29 -3.76
CA LEU A 126 -0.19 -16.70 -2.82
C LEU A 126 0.55 -15.50 -3.44
N GLU A 127 0.99 -15.62 -4.69
CA GLU A 127 1.61 -14.53 -5.45
C GLU A 127 0.66 -13.33 -5.60
N GLU A 128 -0.61 -13.57 -5.95
CA GLU A 128 -1.64 -12.52 -6.03
C GLU A 128 -1.80 -11.77 -4.70
N LEU A 129 -1.74 -12.47 -3.56
CA LEU A 129 -1.89 -11.84 -2.25
C LEU A 129 -0.66 -11.06 -1.83
N TRP A 130 0.54 -11.55 -2.13
CA TRP A 130 1.76 -10.77 -1.96
C TRP A 130 1.75 -9.50 -2.80
N GLN A 131 1.34 -9.62 -4.07
CA GLN A 131 1.16 -8.46 -4.92
C GLN A 131 0.14 -7.49 -4.32
N LYS A 132 -1.03 -7.98 -3.90
CA LYS A 132 -2.04 -7.15 -3.25
C LYS A 132 -1.45 -6.42 -2.04
N LYS A 133 -0.73 -7.13 -1.17
CA LYS A 133 -0.06 -6.56 0.01
C LYS A 133 0.90 -5.43 -0.35
N PHE A 134 1.82 -5.66 -1.29
CA PHE A 134 2.80 -4.65 -1.69
C PHE A 134 2.17 -3.39 -2.28
N TYR A 135 1.05 -3.54 -3.01
CA TYR A 135 0.35 -2.41 -3.63
C TYR A 135 -0.76 -1.82 -2.77
N SER A 136 -0.97 -2.30 -1.53
CA SER A 136 -1.97 -1.78 -0.59
C SER A 136 -1.37 -1.22 0.70
N ASP A 137 -0.23 -1.75 1.16
CA ASP A 137 0.47 -1.24 2.35
C ASP A 137 1.25 0.04 2.01
N PRO A 138 0.94 1.20 2.62
CA PRO A 138 1.67 2.45 2.37
C PRO A 138 3.19 2.31 2.53
N ASN A 139 3.67 1.50 3.48
CA ASN A 139 5.11 1.33 3.71
C ASN A 139 5.79 0.58 2.55
N ASP A 140 5.09 -0.36 1.94
CA ASP A 140 5.63 -1.08 0.78
C ASP A 140 5.46 -0.31 -0.52
N ILE A 141 4.37 0.45 -0.66
CA ILE A 141 4.18 1.38 -1.76
C ILE A 141 5.34 2.38 -1.81
N GLU A 142 5.81 2.89 -0.67
CA GLU A 142 6.99 3.77 -0.62
C GLU A 142 8.28 3.08 -1.12
N LYS A 143 8.49 1.81 -0.75
CA LYS A 143 9.62 1.03 -1.25
C LYS A 143 9.52 0.80 -2.76
N LEU A 144 8.31 0.52 -3.26
CA LEU A 144 8.04 0.37 -4.68
C LEU A 144 8.31 1.67 -5.44
N ILE A 145 7.87 2.81 -4.90
CA ILE A 145 8.13 4.13 -5.49
C ILE A 145 9.63 4.34 -5.64
N MET A 146 10.42 4.12 -4.59
CA MET A 146 11.89 4.26 -4.66
C MET A 146 12.51 3.34 -5.72
N ALA A 147 12.03 2.10 -5.84
CA ALA A 147 12.51 1.16 -6.84
C ALA A 147 12.17 1.62 -8.27
N TRP A 148 10.96 2.11 -8.50
CA TRP A 148 10.51 2.59 -9.80
C TRP A 148 11.16 3.92 -10.19
N GLU A 149 11.40 4.82 -9.24
CA GLU A 149 12.16 6.07 -9.45
C GLU A 149 13.56 5.75 -9.98
N LYS A 150 14.26 4.79 -9.37
CA LYS A 150 15.56 4.34 -9.86
C LYS A 150 15.49 3.76 -11.28
N ILE A 151 14.44 3.00 -11.60
CA ILE A 151 14.27 2.43 -12.94
C ILE A 151 14.09 3.53 -14.00
N ILE A 152 13.30 4.58 -13.73
CA ILE A 152 13.10 5.67 -14.68
C ILE A 152 14.33 6.59 -14.78
N GLU A 153 15.16 6.68 -13.73
CA GLU A 153 16.46 7.36 -13.81
C GLU A 153 17.41 6.64 -14.79
N GLU A 154 17.45 5.30 -14.73
CA GLU A 154 18.27 4.50 -15.65
C GLU A 154 17.67 4.42 -17.06
N LYS A 155 16.33 4.49 -17.17
CA LYS A 155 15.57 4.32 -18.41
C LYS A 155 14.49 5.41 -18.54
N PRO A 156 14.86 6.67 -18.88
CA PRO A 156 13.91 7.79 -18.93
C PRO A 156 12.85 7.67 -20.04
N GLY A 157 13.04 6.76 -21.00
CA GLY A 157 12.04 6.45 -22.04
C GLY A 157 11.07 5.33 -21.66
N TYR A 158 11.15 4.77 -20.45
CA TYR A 158 10.36 3.60 -20.06
C TYR A 158 8.97 4.01 -19.56
N ARG A 159 8.02 4.13 -20.49
CA ARG A 159 6.63 4.55 -20.20
C ARG A 159 5.96 3.75 -19.09
N ASP A 160 6.23 2.45 -18.99
CA ASP A 160 5.61 1.58 -17.99
C ASP A 160 6.09 1.95 -16.58
N GLY A 161 7.35 2.38 -16.42
CA GLY A 161 7.85 2.88 -15.14
C GLY A 161 7.12 4.13 -14.67
N TYR A 162 6.83 5.06 -15.58
CA TYR A 162 6.02 6.25 -15.28
C TYR A 162 4.57 5.88 -14.94
N LEU A 163 3.96 4.91 -15.62
CA LEU A 163 2.64 4.42 -15.27
C LEU A 163 2.61 3.79 -13.86
N GLN A 164 3.63 3.00 -13.53
CA GLN A 164 3.72 2.35 -12.22
C GLN A 164 3.83 3.39 -11.10
N LEU A 165 4.65 4.43 -11.29
CA LEU A 165 4.71 5.55 -10.36
C LEU A 165 3.35 6.26 -10.23
N ALA A 166 2.67 6.54 -11.35
CA ALA A 166 1.34 7.14 -11.32
C ALA A 166 0.35 6.30 -10.53
N TYR A 167 0.33 4.98 -10.75
CA TYR A 167 -0.55 4.07 -10.02
C TYR A 167 -0.23 4.02 -8.52
N LEU A 168 1.05 3.99 -8.14
CA LEU A 168 1.47 3.97 -6.74
C LEU A 168 1.12 5.28 -6.02
N TYR A 169 1.33 6.43 -6.66
CA TYR A 169 0.90 7.72 -6.10
C TYR A 169 -0.63 7.84 -6.04
N TYR A 170 -1.36 7.22 -6.95
CA TYR A 170 -2.82 7.14 -6.89
C TYR A 170 -3.29 6.33 -5.67
N GLN A 171 -2.64 5.19 -5.37
CA GLN A 171 -2.94 4.40 -4.15
C GLN A 171 -2.68 5.20 -2.86
N LEU A 172 -1.73 6.14 -2.88
CA LEU A 172 -1.45 7.04 -1.76
C LEU A 172 -2.35 8.28 -1.73
N TYR A 173 -3.31 8.42 -2.66
CA TYR A 173 -4.14 9.61 -2.82
C TYR A 173 -3.35 10.90 -3.09
N GLU A 174 -2.16 10.77 -3.70
CA GLU A 174 -1.30 11.88 -4.12
C GLU A 174 -1.62 12.27 -5.57
N ASN A 175 -2.75 12.96 -5.75
CA ASN A 175 -3.30 13.29 -7.07
C ASN A 175 -2.34 14.12 -7.94
N GLU A 176 -1.64 15.10 -7.36
CA GLU A 176 -0.71 15.95 -8.10
C GLU A 176 0.42 15.14 -8.74
N LYS A 177 1.04 14.25 -7.96
CA LYS A 177 2.09 13.35 -8.47
C LYS A 177 1.54 12.31 -9.43
N THR A 178 0.34 11.80 -9.16
CA THR A 178 -0.36 10.88 -10.06
C THR A 178 -0.48 11.51 -11.45
N GLU A 179 -0.98 12.74 -11.53
CA GLU A 179 -1.10 13.47 -12.79
C GLU A 179 0.24 13.74 -13.47
N GLU A 180 1.27 14.10 -12.70
CA GLU A 180 2.63 14.35 -13.21
C GLU A 180 3.19 13.11 -13.93
N TYR A 181 3.25 11.97 -13.24
CA TYR A 181 3.81 10.74 -13.80
C TYR A 181 2.92 10.16 -14.91
N LEU A 182 1.60 10.30 -14.78
CA LEU A 182 0.67 9.84 -15.81
C LEU A 182 0.80 10.64 -17.11
N LYS A 183 0.99 11.95 -16.99
CA LYS A 183 1.29 12.82 -18.13
C LYS A 183 2.56 12.36 -18.82
N LYS A 184 3.62 12.04 -18.08
CA LYS A 184 4.87 11.51 -18.65
C LYS A 184 4.68 10.18 -19.40
N ALA A 185 3.91 9.25 -18.83
CA ALA A 185 3.61 7.99 -19.51
C ALA A 185 2.88 8.22 -20.86
N ILE A 186 1.94 9.15 -20.90
CA ILE A 186 1.18 9.52 -22.11
C ILE A 186 2.04 10.31 -23.11
N GLU A 187 2.95 11.17 -22.64
CA GLU A 187 3.91 11.87 -23.50
C GLU A 187 4.83 10.88 -24.25
N LEU A 188 5.27 9.82 -23.57
CA LEU A 188 6.12 8.78 -24.15
C LEU A 188 5.36 7.86 -25.11
N ASP A 189 4.10 7.54 -24.81
CA ASP A 189 3.22 6.78 -25.69
C ASP A 189 1.78 7.28 -25.58
N PRO A 190 1.35 8.17 -26.51
CA PRO A 190 0.01 8.72 -26.49
C PRO A 190 -1.09 7.67 -26.59
N ASN A 191 -0.83 6.49 -27.17
CA ASN A 191 -1.81 5.42 -27.39
C ASN A 191 -1.76 4.33 -26.31
N TYR A 192 -1.03 4.55 -25.23
CA TYR A 192 -0.88 3.58 -24.15
C TYR A 192 -2.18 3.43 -23.36
N GLN A 193 -2.91 2.35 -23.66
CA GLN A 193 -4.24 2.09 -23.09
C GLN A 193 -4.28 2.09 -21.56
N PRO A 194 -3.32 1.44 -20.84
CA PRO A 194 -3.30 1.47 -19.38
C PRO A 194 -3.21 2.89 -18.79
N ALA A 195 -2.41 3.77 -19.38
CA ALA A 195 -2.31 5.16 -18.92
C ALA A 195 -3.61 5.94 -19.19
N ARG A 196 -4.26 5.71 -20.34
CA ARG A 196 -5.56 6.33 -20.63
C ARG A 196 -6.65 5.84 -19.68
N ALA A 197 -6.67 4.54 -19.37
CA ALA A 197 -7.61 3.96 -18.42
C ALA A 197 -7.43 4.56 -17.02
N LEU A 198 -6.19 4.65 -16.53
CA LEU A 198 -5.92 5.31 -15.24
C LEU A 198 -6.33 6.79 -15.26
N LYS A 199 -6.12 7.49 -16.39
CA LYS A 199 -6.55 8.89 -16.54
C LYS A 199 -8.07 9.07 -16.46
N GLN A 200 -8.83 8.13 -17.00
CA GLN A 200 -10.29 8.15 -16.92
C GLN A 200 -10.82 7.84 -15.51
N LEU A 201 -10.09 7.05 -14.73
CA LEU A 201 -10.48 6.72 -13.35
C LEU A 201 -10.30 7.88 -12.37
N ILE A 202 -9.40 8.83 -12.67
CA ILE A 202 -9.08 9.97 -11.78
C ILE A 202 -9.87 11.26 -12.11
N GLN A 203 -10.64 11.28 -13.20
CA GLN A 203 -11.43 12.44 -13.67
C GLN A 203 -12.88 12.37 -13.19
#